data_AF-A0A6L9L5P5-F1
#
_entry.id   AF-A0A6L9L5P5-F1
#
_cell.length_a   1.000
_cell.length_b   1.000
_cell.length_c   1.000
_cell.angle_alpha   90.00
_cell.angle_beta   90.00
_cell.angle_gamma   90.00
#
_symmetry.space_group_name_H-M   'P 1'
#
loop_
_entity.id
_entity.type
_entity.pdbx_description
1 polymer ?
#
loop_
_entity_poly.entity_id
_entity_poly.type
_entity_poly.pdbx_seq_one_letter_code
_entity_poly.pdbx_strand_id
1 'polypeptide(L)'
;MSSFLYLRGLKQADLTVFGVDNGQKTYYDYRANYPLPYSSGQQVKRSIMEAFIDCLGIQPAPITFISVVTVKKDKKSLGEGAPLGLCDPSYPDQLIGGYMNVDSKESEGTEKRTIKRRSPLSISAMRPLHPDLAGVKTENVSFDRSDRPEVHKPIVRDEKGRRLSEEEIVELLGGQNRSLFRKWIQGESRAVGLFIYDVAIDLRRLFTVSINQFEPEISPDTIEALKSKGWSEGQNVFGKCLMAPKSEREKITKALAYALLNWRITSNQSRTYSPMETLAVGISDNASLIAGSIRVTLPLDDNAKVEPIADDTVEGVSLFVHTAGALHNVRSNIASPYALKQAEDELIKRITAYADAL
;
A
#
# COMPACT_ATOMS: atom_id res chain seq x y z
N MET A 1 -18.67 17.27 -15.17
CA MET A 1 -18.29 16.22 -14.20
C MET A 1 -16.90 16.53 -13.68
N SER A 2 -16.63 16.30 -12.39
CA SER A 2 -15.28 16.48 -11.87
C SER A 2 -14.31 15.45 -12.46
N SER A 3 -13.10 15.90 -12.77
CA SER A 3 -12.02 15.04 -13.27
C SER A 3 -11.30 14.25 -12.18
N PHE A 4 -11.58 14.55 -10.91
CA PHE A 4 -10.96 13.90 -9.77
C PHE A 4 -12.01 13.34 -8.82
N LEU A 5 -11.67 12.18 -8.27
CA LEU A 5 -12.38 11.62 -7.13
C LEU A 5 -11.40 11.49 -5.97
N TYR A 6 -11.82 11.93 -4.80
CA TYR A 6 -11.06 11.87 -3.57
C TYR A 6 -11.73 10.90 -2.61
N LEU A 7 -10.92 10.05 -2.01
CA LEU A 7 -11.31 9.10 -0.99
C LEU A 7 -10.51 9.38 0.27
N ARG A 8 -11.17 9.43 1.42
CA ARG A 8 -10.53 9.34 2.73
C ARG A 8 -11.06 8.10 3.44
N GLY A 9 -10.17 7.22 3.88
CA GLY A 9 -10.53 6.08 4.72
C GLY A 9 -10.00 6.25 6.14
N LEU A 10 -10.83 5.92 7.13
CA LEU A 10 -10.45 5.70 8.51
C LEU A 10 -10.25 4.21 8.74
N LYS A 11 -9.06 3.81 9.17
CA LYS A 11 -8.72 2.44 9.52
C LYS A 11 -8.31 2.35 10.98
N GLN A 12 -8.67 1.25 11.62
CA GLN A 12 -8.06 0.87 12.88
C GLN A 12 -6.86 -0.05 12.62
N ALA A 13 -5.87 -0.02 13.49
CA ALA A 13 -4.77 -0.98 13.46
C ALA A 13 -4.39 -1.39 14.89
N ASP A 14 -4.29 -2.71 15.12
CA ASP A 14 -3.82 -3.26 16.39
C ASP A 14 -2.47 -3.94 16.26
N LEU A 15 -1.50 -3.48 17.06
CA LEU A 15 -0.21 -4.15 17.27
C LEU A 15 0.49 -4.57 15.97
N THR A 16 0.45 -3.72 14.94
CA THR A 16 0.99 -4.03 13.61
C THR A 16 2.33 -3.34 13.34
N VAL A 17 2.99 -3.69 12.23
CA VAL A 17 4.26 -3.09 11.80
C VAL A 17 4.12 -2.44 10.43
N PHE A 18 4.33 -1.13 10.35
CA PHE A 18 4.34 -0.38 9.10
C PHE A 18 5.77 -0.21 8.54
N GLY A 19 6.40 -1.25 7.96
CA GLY A 19 7.70 -1.08 7.29
C GLY A 19 8.61 -2.30 7.25
N VAL A 20 9.77 -2.16 6.60
CA VAL A 20 10.70 -3.25 6.25
C VAL A 20 12.19 -2.96 6.53
N ASP A 21 12.52 -1.84 7.19
CA ASP A 21 13.92 -1.43 7.37
C ASP A 21 14.42 -1.73 8.79
N ASN A 22 13.84 -1.10 9.83
CA ASN A 22 14.24 -1.26 11.24
C ASN A 22 13.04 -1.36 12.20
N GLY A 23 12.09 -2.27 11.93
CA GLY A 23 10.88 -2.44 12.75
C GLY A 23 9.76 -1.43 12.40
N GLN A 24 9.06 -0.92 13.42
CA GLN A 24 7.93 0.00 13.24
C GLN A 24 8.40 1.39 12.79
N LYS A 25 7.94 1.83 11.62
CA LYS A 25 8.25 3.17 11.10
C LYS A 25 7.49 4.26 11.86
N THR A 26 8.18 5.34 12.18
CA THR A 26 7.63 6.49 12.89
C THR A 26 8.06 7.81 12.24
N TYR A 27 7.28 8.88 12.45
CA TYR A 27 7.69 10.26 12.21
C TYR A 27 7.58 11.06 13.51
N TYR A 28 8.34 12.15 13.64
CA TYR A 28 8.26 13.03 14.81
C TYR A 28 7.13 14.04 14.64
N ASP A 29 6.16 14.07 15.55
CA ASP A 29 5.12 15.10 15.56
C ASP A 29 5.54 16.26 16.46
N TYR A 30 5.71 17.45 15.86
CA TYR A 30 6.16 18.63 16.58
C TYR A 30 5.15 19.19 17.56
N ARG A 31 3.85 18.94 17.37
CA ARG A 31 2.80 19.44 18.27
C ARG A 31 2.66 18.52 19.47
N ALA A 32 2.68 17.21 19.23
CA ALA A 32 2.56 16.21 20.27
C ALA A 32 3.89 16.00 21.02
N ASN A 33 5.02 16.33 20.39
CA ASN A 33 6.38 16.21 20.93
C ASN A 33 6.80 14.75 21.23
N TYR A 34 6.32 13.79 20.42
CA TYR A 34 6.71 12.39 20.47
C TYR A 34 6.56 11.70 19.09
N PRO A 35 7.23 10.55 18.85
CA PRO A 35 7.13 9.83 17.59
C PRO A 35 5.77 9.14 17.42
N LEU A 36 5.19 9.27 16.23
CA LEU A 36 3.94 8.64 15.82
C LEU A 36 4.18 7.58 14.74
N PRO A 37 3.48 6.43 14.79
CA PRO A 37 3.59 5.40 13.76
C PRO A 37 2.97 5.87 12.44
N TYR A 38 3.52 5.44 11.30
CA TYR A 38 2.88 5.65 10.00
C TYR A 38 3.27 4.61 8.97
N SER A 39 2.42 4.39 7.97
CA SER A 39 2.75 3.65 6.76
C SER A 39 2.97 4.61 5.59
N SER A 40 4.04 4.40 4.82
CA SER A 40 4.32 5.27 3.67
C SER A 40 3.27 5.11 2.58
N GLY A 41 3.04 6.16 1.79
CA GLY A 41 2.13 6.09 0.64
C GLY A 41 2.52 4.98 -0.36
N GLN A 42 3.81 4.61 -0.43
CA GLN A 42 4.27 3.48 -1.25
C GLN A 42 3.83 2.12 -0.69
N GLN A 43 3.87 1.94 0.64
CA GLN A 43 3.38 0.72 1.27
C GLN A 43 1.86 0.60 1.16
N VAL A 44 1.14 1.70 1.34
CA VAL A 44 -0.31 1.76 1.12
C VAL A 44 -0.64 1.44 -0.33
N LYS A 45 0.05 2.09 -1.29
CA LYS A 45 -0.10 1.82 -2.72
C LYS A 45 0.14 0.35 -3.05
N ARG A 46 1.24 -0.22 -2.56
CA ARG A 46 1.53 -1.65 -2.76
C ARG A 46 0.40 -2.53 -2.25
N SER A 47 -0.13 -2.26 -1.05
CA SER A 47 -1.22 -3.04 -0.46
C SER A 47 -2.52 -2.92 -1.26
N ILE A 48 -2.82 -1.74 -1.80
CA ILE A 48 -3.95 -1.53 -2.73
C ILE A 48 -3.73 -2.29 -4.03
N MET A 49 -2.53 -2.23 -4.62
CA MET A 49 -2.23 -2.93 -5.87
C MET A 49 -2.25 -4.45 -5.70
N GLU A 50 -1.77 -4.98 -4.57
CA GLU A 50 -1.86 -6.41 -4.23
C GLU A 50 -3.34 -6.84 -4.15
N ALA A 51 -4.16 -6.12 -3.37
CA ALA A 51 -5.60 -6.40 -3.28
C ALA A 51 -6.32 -6.30 -4.64
N PHE A 52 -5.90 -5.36 -5.49
CA PHE A 52 -6.43 -5.16 -6.84
C PHE A 52 -6.13 -6.35 -7.76
N ILE A 53 -4.89 -6.82 -7.78
CA ILE A 53 -4.44 -7.97 -8.58
C ILE A 53 -5.09 -9.26 -8.09
N ASP A 54 -5.14 -9.46 -6.76
CA ASP A 54 -5.80 -10.60 -6.14
C ASP A 54 -7.28 -10.65 -6.51
N CYS A 55 -7.97 -9.50 -6.48
CA CYS A 55 -9.38 -9.39 -6.88
C CYS A 55 -9.59 -9.71 -8.37
N LEU A 56 -8.64 -9.32 -9.23
CA LEU A 56 -8.65 -9.67 -10.66
C LEU A 56 -8.32 -11.14 -10.93
N GLY A 57 -7.71 -11.85 -9.99
CA GLY A 57 -7.25 -13.23 -10.16
C GLY A 57 -6.14 -13.37 -11.20
N ILE A 58 -5.29 -12.36 -11.36
CA ILE A 58 -4.20 -12.33 -12.35
C ILE A 58 -2.84 -12.27 -11.66
N GLN A 59 -1.77 -12.50 -12.43
CA GLN A 59 -0.40 -12.22 -11.96
C GLN A 59 -0.04 -10.76 -12.25
N PRO A 60 0.81 -10.12 -11.41
CA PRO A 60 1.38 -8.81 -11.71
C PRO A 60 2.20 -8.87 -13.00
N ALA A 61 2.35 -7.71 -13.66
CA ALA A 61 3.25 -7.61 -14.80
C ALA A 61 4.69 -7.96 -14.39
N PRO A 62 5.41 -8.79 -15.17
CA PRO A 62 6.76 -9.19 -14.82
C PRO A 62 7.71 -7.99 -14.82
N ILE A 63 8.68 -8.04 -13.91
CA ILE A 63 9.76 -7.06 -13.76
C ILE A 63 11.08 -7.79 -13.94
N THR A 64 11.95 -7.24 -14.80
CA THR A 64 13.31 -7.73 -14.96
C THR A 64 14.23 -7.00 -13.98
N PHE A 65 14.91 -7.75 -13.13
CA PHE A 65 15.88 -7.21 -12.17
C PHE A 65 17.28 -7.25 -12.77
N ILE A 66 17.91 -6.09 -12.87
CA ILE A 66 19.30 -5.96 -13.33
C ILE A 66 20.22 -5.95 -12.11
N SER A 67 21.29 -6.73 -12.15
CA SER A 67 22.39 -6.68 -11.18
C SER A 67 23.69 -6.40 -11.92
N VAL A 68 24.48 -5.46 -11.41
CA VAL A 68 25.75 -5.04 -12.03
C VAL A 68 26.90 -5.61 -11.21
N VAL A 69 27.81 -6.34 -11.86
CA VAL A 69 29.03 -6.79 -11.19
C VAL A 69 29.95 -5.61 -10.96
N THR A 70 30.30 -5.37 -9.69
CA THR A 70 31.24 -4.34 -9.27
C THR A 70 32.50 -5.00 -8.71
N VAL A 71 33.67 -4.50 -9.11
CA VAL A 71 34.97 -4.97 -8.61
C VAL A 71 35.58 -3.87 -7.75
N LYS A 72 35.76 -4.14 -6.45
CA LYS A 72 36.50 -3.25 -5.54
C LYS A 72 37.55 -4.06 -4.79
N LYS A 73 38.83 -3.68 -4.90
CA LYS A 73 39.97 -4.31 -4.19
C LYS A 73 39.97 -5.85 -4.32
N ASP A 74 39.90 -6.35 -5.54
CA ASP A 74 39.86 -7.79 -5.90
C ASP A 74 38.69 -8.60 -5.30
N LYS A 75 37.68 -7.93 -4.72
CA LYS A 75 36.41 -8.55 -4.34
C LYS A 75 35.34 -8.18 -5.36
N LYS A 76 34.69 -9.21 -5.90
CA LYS A 76 33.49 -9.06 -6.73
C LYS A 76 32.27 -8.91 -5.82
N SER A 77 31.47 -7.89 -6.06
CA SER A 77 30.17 -7.66 -5.43
C SER A 77 29.08 -7.45 -6.48
N LEU A 78 27.85 -7.83 -6.16
CA LEU A 78 26.68 -7.49 -6.98
C LEU A 78 26.15 -6.13 -6.50
N GLY A 79 26.14 -5.15 -7.39
CA GLY A 79 25.41 -3.90 -7.22
C GLY A 79 24.01 -4.01 -7.83
N GLU A 80 23.08 -3.20 -7.34
CA GLU A 80 21.70 -3.16 -7.84
C GLU A 80 21.62 -2.24 -9.08
N GLY A 81 21.08 -2.78 -10.18
CA GLY A 81 20.67 -2.00 -11.34
C GLY A 81 19.21 -1.55 -11.23
N ALA A 82 18.78 -0.64 -12.11
CA ALA A 82 17.38 -0.24 -12.15
C ALA A 82 16.49 -1.42 -12.64
N PRO A 83 15.35 -1.69 -11.98
CA PRO A 83 14.40 -2.69 -12.48
C PRO A 83 13.76 -2.21 -13.78
N LEU A 84 13.65 -3.10 -14.76
CA LEU A 84 12.99 -2.83 -16.04
C LEU A 84 11.57 -3.42 -16.01
N GLY A 85 10.56 -2.55 -16.10
CA GLY A 85 9.17 -2.96 -16.30
C GLY A 85 8.81 -3.05 -17.78
N LEU A 86 7.82 -3.89 -18.12
CA LEU A 86 7.33 -4.04 -19.50
C LEU A 86 6.84 -2.74 -20.15
N CYS A 87 6.32 -1.79 -19.36
CA CYS A 87 5.70 -0.55 -19.85
C CYS A 87 4.56 -0.79 -20.85
N ASP A 88 3.71 -1.79 -20.55
CA ASP A 88 2.56 -2.20 -21.33
C ASP A 88 1.26 -1.97 -20.53
N PRO A 89 0.43 -0.98 -20.92
CA PRO A 89 -0.82 -0.66 -20.23
C PRO A 89 -1.95 -1.69 -20.46
N SER A 90 -1.71 -2.75 -21.25
CA SER A 90 -2.64 -3.89 -21.28
C SER A 90 -2.59 -4.74 -20.02
N TYR A 91 -1.54 -4.59 -19.19
CA TYR A 91 -1.50 -5.11 -17.84
C TYR A 91 -2.21 -4.14 -16.88
N PRO A 92 -3.30 -4.57 -16.18
CA PRO A 92 -4.07 -3.68 -15.32
C PRO A 92 -3.27 -3.01 -14.22
N ASP A 93 -2.29 -3.71 -13.64
CA ASP A 93 -1.41 -3.17 -12.59
C ASP A 93 -0.47 -2.09 -13.11
N GLN A 94 -0.01 -2.17 -14.35
CA GLN A 94 0.78 -1.11 -15.00
C GLN A 94 -0.10 0.07 -15.45
N LEU A 95 -1.33 -0.20 -15.92
CA LEU A 95 -2.29 0.85 -16.28
C LEU A 95 -2.65 1.74 -15.09
N ILE A 96 -2.90 1.12 -13.92
CA ILE A 96 -3.36 1.77 -12.68
C ILE A 96 -2.20 2.17 -11.77
N GLY A 97 -1.12 1.38 -11.72
CA GLY A 97 0.06 1.65 -10.91
C GLY A 97 1.03 2.63 -11.56
N GLY A 98 0.97 2.81 -12.88
CA GLY A 98 1.97 3.52 -13.65
C GLY A 98 3.29 2.77 -13.72
N TYR A 99 4.21 3.27 -14.54
CA TYR A 99 5.50 2.65 -14.78
C TYR A 99 6.50 3.69 -15.25
N MET A 100 7.78 3.35 -15.12
CA MET A 100 8.87 4.14 -15.65
C MET A 100 9.97 3.17 -16.04
N ASN A 101 10.47 3.31 -17.26
CA ASN A 101 11.69 2.68 -17.68
C ASN A 101 12.70 3.77 -18.02
N VAL A 102 13.74 3.87 -17.19
CA VAL A 102 14.88 4.78 -17.38
C VAL A 102 16.03 3.95 -17.92
N ASP A 103 15.82 3.33 -19.07
CA ASP A 103 16.91 2.61 -19.73
C ASP A 103 17.80 3.65 -20.40
N SER A 104 18.87 4.03 -19.71
CA SER A 104 19.90 4.90 -20.28
C SER A 104 21.03 4.10 -20.92
N LYS A 105 21.19 2.79 -20.62
CA LYS A 105 22.21 1.91 -21.21
C LYS A 105 21.85 0.41 -21.15
N GLU A 106 21.79 -0.19 -22.35
CA GLU A 106 21.89 -1.62 -22.72
C GLU A 106 20.63 -2.45 -23.00
N SER A 107 20.35 -2.64 -24.29
CA SER A 107 20.69 -3.86 -25.06
C SER A 107 20.77 -3.46 -26.54
N GLU A 108 21.83 -3.79 -27.28
CA GLU A 108 21.90 -3.60 -28.76
C GLU A 108 22.13 -2.17 -29.33
N GLY A 109 22.91 -1.31 -28.66
CA GLY A 109 23.48 -0.11 -29.31
C GLY A 109 22.49 0.95 -29.85
N THR A 110 21.21 0.85 -29.48
CA THR A 110 20.16 1.82 -29.81
C THR A 110 19.76 2.58 -28.56
N GLU A 111 19.87 3.90 -28.58
CA GLU A 111 19.33 4.77 -27.52
C GLU A 111 17.80 4.61 -27.50
N LYS A 112 17.27 3.86 -26.54
CA LYS A 112 15.83 3.84 -26.26
C LYS A 112 15.49 5.02 -25.37
N ARG A 113 14.50 5.81 -25.80
CA ARG A 113 14.01 6.97 -25.04
C ARG A 113 13.32 6.49 -23.76
N THR A 114 13.47 7.25 -22.67
CA THR A 114 12.76 6.98 -21.41
C THR A 114 11.25 6.94 -21.65
N ILE A 115 10.62 5.84 -21.24
CA ILE A 115 9.16 5.67 -21.26
C ILE A 115 8.64 5.83 -19.85
N LYS A 116 7.61 6.65 -19.67
CA LYS A 116 7.11 7.01 -18.35
C LYS A 116 5.61 7.27 -18.38
N ARG A 117 4.90 6.60 -17.48
CA ARG A 117 3.48 6.86 -17.19
C ARG A 117 3.29 7.10 -15.71
N ARG A 118 2.64 8.21 -15.36
CA ARG A 118 2.28 8.48 -13.96
C ARG A 118 1.06 7.67 -13.57
N SER A 119 1.10 7.12 -12.36
CA SER A 119 -0.04 6.52 -11.68
C SER A 119 -1.26 7.46 -11.71
N PRO A 120 -2.45 7.03 -12.17
CA PRO A 120 -3.69 7.77 -11.96
C PRO A 120 -4.08 7.89 -10.48
N LEU A 121 -3.47 7.07 -9.60
CA LEU A 121 -3.67 7.13 -8.16
C LEU A 121 -2.55 7.93 -7.50
N SER A 122 -2.91 8.94 -6.71
CA SER A 122 -2.02 9.63 -5.76
C SER A 122 -2.46 9.29 -4.34
N ILE A 123 -1.58 8.64 -3.59
CA ILE A 123 -1.92 7.99 -2.32
C ILE A 123 -1.09 8.62 -1.20
N SER A 124 -1.76 9.11 -0.17
CA SER A 124 -1.11 9.69 1.00
C SER A 124 -0.49 8.61 1.89
N ALA A 125 0.39 9.02 2.80
CA ALA A 125 0.80 8.15 3.89
C ALA A 125 -0.40 7.83 4.78
N MET A 126 -0.49 6.59 5.26
CA MET A 126 -1.44 6.27 6.31
C MET A 126 -0.86 6.71 7.65
N ARG A 127 -1.49 7.69 8.28
CA ARG A 127 -1.01 8.38 9.49
C ARG A 127 -2.11 8.46 10.55
N PRO A 128 -1.79 8.72 11.82
CA PRO A 128 -2.81 8.88 12.85
C PRO A 128 -3.85 9.92 12.47
N LEU A 129 -5.11 9.65 12.79
CA LEU A 129 -6.18 10.64 12.70
C LEU A 129 -5.86 11.84 13.61
N HIS A 130 -5.38 11.56 14.82
CA HIS A 130 -4.91 12.51 15.82
C HIS A 130 -3.81 11.86 16.68
N PRO A 131 -2.82 12.61 17.19
CA PRO A 131 -1.78 12.06 18.07
C PRO A 131 -2.31 11.27 19.26
N ASP A 132 -3.37 11.73 19.91
CA ASP A 132 -3.94 11.04 21.08
C ASP A 132 -4.77 9.79 20.75
N LEU A 133 -4.98 9.49 19.46
CA LEU A 133 -5.76 8.34 19.00
C LEU A 133 -4.88 7.23 18.41
N ALA A 134 -3.55 7.40 18.39
CA ALA A 134 -2.62 6.37 17.95
C ALA A 134 -1.26 6.48 18.63
N GLY A 135 -0.54 5.38 18.70
CA GLY A 135 0.78 5.38 19.32
C GLY A 135 1.60 4.15 19.00
N VAL A 136 2.80 4.14 19.55
CA VAL A 136 3.69 2.98 19.49
C VAL A 136 3.61 2.25 20.82
N LYS A 137 3.31 0.96 20.78
CA LYS A 137 3.41 0.06 21.93
C LYS A 137 4.66 -0.79 21.78
N THR A 138 5.47 -0.86 22.85
CA THR A 138 6.63 -1.76 22.90
C THR A 138 6.22 -3.07 23.54
N GLU A 139 6.59 -4.17 22.91
CA GLU A 139 6.40 -5.52 23.44
C GLU A 139 7.69 -6.35 23.35
N ASN A 140 7.76 -7.40 24.16
CA ASN A 140 8.78 -8.43 24.02
C ASN A 140 8.14 -9.66 23.39
N VAL A 141 8.78 -10.23 22.38
CA VAL A 141 8.26 -11.38 21.64
C VAL A 141 9.17 -12.59 21.78
N SER A 142 8.58 -13.78 21.68
CA SER A 142 9.30 -15.05 21.67
C SER A 142 9.28 -15.63 20.27
N PHE A 143 10.45 -15.86 19.68
CA PHE A 143 10.58 -16.72 18.52
C PHE A 143 10.82 -18.14 19.00
N ASP A 144 9.77 -18.95 19.01
CA ASP A 144 9.78 -20.30 19.54
C ASP A 144 9.54 -21.34 18.43
N ARG A 145 10.45 -22.31 18.35
CA ARG A 145 10.40 -23.47 17.47
C ARG A 145 10.71 -24.76 18.22
N SER A 146 10.60 -24.72 19.54
CA SER A 146 10.86 -25.88 20.41
C SER A 146 9.80 -26.97 20.30
N ASP A 147 8.67 -26.70 19.64
CA ASP A 147 7.60 -27.67 19.36
C ASP A 147 8.00 -28.71 18.30
N ARG A 148 9.06 -28.45 17.51
CA ARG A 148 9.56 -29.34 16.45
C ARG A 148 11.09 -29.48 16.47
N PRO A 149 11.69 -29.97 17.57
CA PRO A 149 13.14 -29.99 17.75
C PRO A 149 13.85 -30.85 16.69
N GLU A 150 13.22 -31.94 16.24
CA GLU A 150 13.79 -32.84 15.20
C GLU A 150 13.88 -32.19 13.80
N VAL A 151 13.08 -31.15 13.54
CA VAL A 151 13.08 -30.44 12.25
C VAL A 151 14.15 -29.35 12.24
N HIS A 152 14.46 -28.78 13.40
CA HIS A 152 15.33 -27.61 13.53
C HIS A 152 16.71 -28.03 14.01
N LYS A 153 17.77 -27.59 13.32
CA LYS A 153 19.15 -27.94 13.70
C LYS A 153 19.88 -26.71 14.23
N PRO A 154 20.16 -26.63 15.54
CA PRO A 154 20.88 -25.50 16.10
C PRO A 154 22.35 -25.57 15.68
N ILE A 155 22.94 -24.43 15.34
CA ILE A 155 24.39 -24.32 15.11
C ILE A 155 24.96 -23.54 16.29
N VAL A 156 25.77 -24.21 17.11
CA VAL A 156 26.55 -23.59 18.19
C VAL A 156 28.00 -23.51 17.74
N ARG A 157 28.62 -22.35 17.95
CA ARG A 157 30.03 -22.11 17.62
C ARG A 157 30.80 -21.69 18.86
N ASP A 158 32.06 -22.12 18.94
CA ASP A 158 33.00 -21.62 19.93
C ASP A 158 33.56 -20.23 19.55
N GLU A 159 34.39 -19.66 20.43
CA GLU A 159 35.00 -18.34 20.26
C GLU A 159 35.91 -18.23 19.02
N LYS A 160 36.39 -19.36 18.50
CA LYS A 160 37.21 -19.44 17.28
C LYS A 160 36.36 -19.67 16.02
N GLY A 161 35.03 -19.74 16.17
CA GLY A 161 34.08 -19.94 15.09
C GLY A 161 33.92 -21.39 14.63
N ARG A 162 34.54 -22.36 15.32
CA ARG A 162 34.37 -23.79 15.05
C ARG A 162 32.98 -24.22 15.50
N ARG A 163 32.29 -25.01 14.66
CA ARG A 163 30.99 -25.60 14.99
C ARG A 163 31.18 -26.75 15.96
N LEU A 164 30.36 -26.80 17.02
CA LEU A 164 30.36 -27.89 17.99
C LEU A 164 29.58 -29.11 17.47
N SER A 165 29.94 -30.31 17.93
CA SER A 165 29.17 -31.55 17.72
C SER A 165 27.93 -31.61 18.62
N GLU A 166 27.03 -32.56 18.36
CA GLU A 166 25.82 -32.73 19.19
C GLU A 166 26.18 -33.15 20.62
N GLU A 167 27.19 -34.00 20.80
CA GLU A 167 27.69 -34.44 22.10
C GLU A 167 28.29 -33.26 22.89
N GLU A 168 29.13 -32.44 22.24
CA GLU A 168 29.70 -31.22 22.84
C GLU A 168 28.59 -30.22 23.25
N ILE A 169 27.51 -30.12 22.46
CA ILE A 169 26.35 -29.27 22.78
C ILE A 169 25.57 -29.82 23.98
N VAL A 170 25.32 -31.13 24.04
CA VAL A 170 24.59 -31.77 25.15
C VAL A 170 25.38 -31.64 26.45
N GLU A 171 26.70 -31.85 26.41
CA GLU A 171 27.57 -31.65 27.57
C GLU A 171 27.54 -30.19 28.05
N LEU A 172 27.61 -29.22 27.12
CA LEU A 172 27.55 -27.79 27.44
C LEU A 172 26.21 -27.37 28.07
N LEU A 173 25.11 -27.98 27.64
CA LEU A 173 23.78 -27.75 28.19
C LEU A 173 23.56 -28.44 29.55
N GLY A 174 24.43 -29.40 29.92
CA GLY A 174 24.38 -30.09 31.20
C GLY A 174 24.38 -29.12 32.38
N GLY A 175 23.28 -29.10 33.14
CA GLY A 175 23.10 -28.21 34.29
C GLY A 175 22.58 -26.80 33.98
N GLN A 176 22.32 -26.47 32.71
CA GLN A 176 21.73 -25.19 32.30
C GLN A 176 20.27 -25.37 31.85
N ASN A 177 19.35 -24.56 32.37
CA ASN A 177 17.96 -24.52 31.87
C ASN A 177 17.84 -23.58 30.66
N ARG A 178 18.55 -23.91 29.57
CA ARG A 178 18.64 -23.06 28.36
C ARG A 178 18.06 -23.78 27.14
N SER A 179 17.17 -23.08 26.42
CA SER A 179 16.64 -23.55 25.13
C SER A 179 17.45 -22.98 23.96
N LEU A 180 17.82 -23.83 23.00
CA LEU A 180 18.47 -23.42 21.74
C LEU A 180 17.46 -23.08 20.63
N PHE A 181 16.20 -23.50 20.81
CA PHE A 181 15.13 -23.34 19.82
C PHE A 181 14.20 -22.16 20.10
N ARG A 182 14.44 -21.46 21.22
CA ARG A 182 13.70 -20.28 21.61
C ARG A 182 14.63 -19.08 21.68
N LYS A 183 14.23 -17.99 21.02
CA LYS A 183 14.90 -16.68 21.15
C LYS A 183 13.94 -15.66 21.72
N TRP A 184 14.38 -14.99 22.77
CA TRP A 184 13.68 -13.83 23.31
C TRP A 184 14.12 -12.58 22.56
N ILE A 185 13.17 -11.84 22.02
CA ILE A 185 13.39 -10.62 21.25
C ILE A 185 12.74 -9.48 22.03
N GLN A 186 13.54 -8.50 22.44
CA GLN A 186 13.10 -7.40 23.29
C GLN A 186 12.96 -6.10 22.51
N GLY A 187 12.06 -5.24 22.97
CA GLY A 187 11.98 -3.85 22.48
C GLY A 187 11.31 -3.73 21.11
N GLU A 188 10.41 -4.65 20.76
CA GLU A 188 9.71 -4.62 19.49
C GLU A 188 8.58 -3.59 19.53
N SER A 189 8.69 -2.57 18.69
CA SER A 189 7.69 -1.52 18.55
C SER A 189 6.55 -1.94 17.61
N ARG A 190 5.32 -1.58 17.97
CA ARG A 190 4.09 -1.85 17.20
C ARG A 190 3.20 -0.62 17.12
N ALA A 191 2.62 -0.37 15.95
CA ALA A 191 1.59 0.63 15.78
C ALA A 191 0.25 0.16 16.35
N VAL A 192 -0.43 1.06 17.05
CA VAL A 192 -1.81 0.87 17.53
C VAL A 192 -2.62 2.15 17.34
N GLY A 193 -3.90 2.03 17.04
CA GLY A 193 -4.86 3.14 17.08
C GLY A 193 -5.59 3.41 15.76
N LEU A 194 -6.03 4.65 15.60
CA LEU A 194 -6.84 5.10 14.47
C LEU A 194 -6.02 5.89 13.44
N PHE A 195 -6.08 5.45 12.20
CA PHE A 195 -5.29 5.96 11.10
C PHE A 195 -6.17 6.40 9.95
N ILE A 196 -5.78 7.48 9.29
CA ILE A 196 -6.37 7.93 8.04
C ILE A 196 -5.40 7.75 6.88
N TYR A 197 -5.97 7.52 5.70
CA TYR A 197 -5.28 7.59 4.42
C TYR A 197 -6.20 8.28 3.42
N ASP A 198 -5.60 8.90 2.40
CA ASP A 198 -6.29 9.63 1.36
C ASP A 198 -5.82 9.13 -0.01
N VAL A 199 -6.74 9.02 -0.96
CA VAL A 199 -6.46 8.68 -2.36
C VAL A 199 -7.12 9.71 -3.26
N ALA A 200 -6.33 10.31 -4.14
CA ALA A 200 -6.83 11.07 -5.28
C ALA A 200 -6.75 10.22 -6.55
N ILE A 201 -7.87 10.12 -7.26
CA ILE A 201 -8.03 9.33 -8.48
C ILE A 201 -8.20 10.30 -9.64
N ASP A 202 -7.24 10.35 -10.56
CA ASP A 202 -7.33 11.12 -11.80
C ASP A 202 -8.11 10.33 -12.86
N LEU A 203 -9.41 10.61 -12.95
CA LEU A 203 -10.34 9.91 -13.84
C LEU A 203 -10.00 10.11 -15.32
N ARG A 204 -9.32 11.21 -15.66
CA ARG A 204 -8.89 11.51 -17.04
C ARG A 204 -7.80 10.58 -17.55
N ARG A 205 -7.06 9.95 -16.63
CA ARG A 205 -5.93 9.06 -16.96
C ARG A 205 -6.23 7.59 -16.67
N LEU A 206 -7.22 7.32 -15.83
CA LEU A 206 -7.49 6.01 -15.26
C LEU A 206 -7.54 4.89 -16.32
N PHE A 207 -8.15 5.16 -17.47
CA PHE A 207 -8.31 4.18 -18.56
C PHE A 207 -7.68 4.61 -19.89
N THR A 208 -6.87 5.66 -19.90
CA THR A 208 -6.30 6.21 -21.13
C THR A 208 -4.79 6.32 -21.05
N VAL A 209 -4.11 6.07 -22.17
CA VAL A 209 -2.66 6.22 -22.31
C VAL A 209 -2.32 7.18 -23.44
N SER A 210 -1.38 8.10 -23.19
CA SER A 210 -0.98 9.09 -24.19
C SER A 210 -0.25 8.44 -25.36
N ILE A 211 -0.59 8.83 -26.59
CA ILE A 211 0.15 8.41 -27.80
C ILE A 211 1.20 9.42 -28.25
N ASN A 212 1.40 10.48 -27.47
CA ASN A 212 2.41 11.51 -27.74
C ASN A 212 3.82 10.89 -27.71
N GLN A 213 4.59 11.04 -28.79
CA GLN A 213 5.95 10.49 -28.90
C GLN A 213 7.06 11.49 -28.54
N PHE A 214 6.72 12.76 -28.28
CA PHE A 214 7.65 13.73 -27.71
C PHE A 214 7.94 13.45 -26.25
N GLU A 215 6.96 12.96 -25.49
CA GLU A 215 7.10 12.51 -24.10
C GLU A 215 6.36 11.17 -23.95
N PRO A 216 6.97 10.05 -24.38
CA PRO A 216 6.26 8.80 -24.59
C PRO A 216 5.82 8.12 -23.29
N GLU A 217 4.53 7.81 -23.20
CA GLU A 217 3.99 6.85 -22.22
C GLU A 217 4.05 5.41 -22.74
N ILE A 218 4.11 5.20 -24.06
CA ILE A 218 4.21 3.91 -24.74
C ILE A 218 4.96 4.07 -26.08
N SER A 219 5.57 2.98 -26.55
CA SER A 219 6.26 2.94 -27.85
C SER A 219 5.27 2.86 -29.03
N PRO A 220 5.71 3.16 -30.26
CA PRO A 220 4.91 2.98 -31.48
C PRO A 220 4.40 1.54 -31.66
N ASP A 221 5.24 0.54 -31.37
CA ASP A 221 4.85 -0.87 -31.47
C ASP A 221 3.73 -1.21 -30.47
N THR A 222 3.81 -0.67 -29.25
CA THR A 222 2.77 -0.85 -28.24
C THR A 222 1.47 -0.16 -28.66
N ILE A 223 1.51 0.98 -29.35
CA ILE A 223 0.28 1.64 -29.88
C ILE A 223 -0.46 0.70 -30.82
N GLU A 224 0.22 0.11 -31.81
CA GLU A 224 -0.40 -0.79 -32.78
C GLU A 224 -0.86 -2.11 -32.11
N ALA A 225 -0.09 -2.63 -31.15
CA ALA A 225 -0.49 -3.78 -30.35
C ALA A 225 -1.77 -3.51 -29.53
N LEU A 226 -1.92 -2.32 -28.94
CA LEU A 226 -3.13 -1.97 -28.19
C LEU A 226 -4.34 -1.79 -29.10
N LYS A 227 -4.18 -1.16 -30.26
CA LYS A 227 -5.26 -1.03 -31.27
C LYS A 227 -5.77 -2.41 -31.72
N SER A 228 -4.87 -3.35 -32.00
CA SER A 228 -5.27 -4.74 -32.33
C SER A 228 -5.97 -5.46 -31.17
N LYS A 229 -5.70 -5.07 -29.92
CA LYS A 229 -6.43 -5.52 -28.71
C LYS A 229 -7.74 -4.75 -28.47
N GLY A 230 -8.20 -3.95 -29.43
CA GLY A 230 -9.48 -3.24 -29.37
C GLY A 230 -9.47 -1.91 -28.59
N TRP A 231 -8.29 -1.35 -28.31
CA TRP A 231 -8.21 0.01 -27.73
C TRP A 231 -8.61 1.05 -28.77
N SER A 232 -9.45 2.00 -28.38
CA SER A 232 -9.96 3.04 -29.28
C SER A 232 -9.13 4.32 -29.18
N GLU A 233 -8.92 5.01 -30.29
CA GLU A 233 -8.36 6.35 -30.29
C GLU A 233 -9.35 7.35 -29.68
N GLY A 234 -8.82 8.31 -28.92
CA GLY A 234 -9.59 9.38 -28.29
C GLY A 234 -8.72 10.59 -28.01
N GLN A 235 -9.32 11.59 -27.36
CA GLN A 235 -8.63 12.80 -26.97
C GLN A 235 -9.13 13.25 -25.58
N ASN A 236 -8.20 13.51 -24.67
CA ASN A 236 -8.49 14.10 -23.37
C ASN A 236 -7.76 15.44 -23.24
N VAL A 237 -7.81 16.05 -22.04
CA VAL A 237 -7.16 17.35 -21.77
C VAL A 237 -5.64 17.35 -21.94
N PHE A 238 -5.00 16.17 -22.00
CA PHE A 238 -3.57 16.02 -22.21
C PHE A 238 -3.20 15.81 -23.69
N GLY A 239 -4.19 15.62 -24.56
CA GLY A 239 -4.00 15.39 -25.99
C GLY A 239 -4.56 14.04 -26.45
N LYS A 240 -4.04 13.55 -27.58
CA LYS A 240 -4.45 12.28 -28.16
C LYS A 240 -4.03 11.11 -27.27
N CYS A 241 -4.92 10.14 -27.12
CA CYS A 241 -4.71 8.97 -26.29
C CYS A 241 -5.39 7.73 -26.88
N LEU A 242 -4.98 6.55 -26.41
CA LEU A 242 -5.76 5.33 -26.54
C LEU A 242 -6.56 5.09 -25.28
N MET A 243 -7.79 4.60 -25.42
CA MET A 243 -8.69 4.23 -24.32
C MET A 243 -8.85 2.72 -24.26
N ALA A 244 -8.82 2.18 -23.03
CA ALA A 244 -9.06 0.77 -22.77
C ALA A 244 -10.49 0.34 -23.18
N PRO A 245 -10.68 -0.89 -23.69
CA PRO A 245 -11.99 -1.43 -24.04
C PRO A 245 -12.98 -1.37 -22.88
N LYS A 246 -14.27 -1.19 -23.18
CA LYS A 246 -15.33 -1.06 -22.17
C LYS A 246 -15.36 -2.24 -21.19
N SER A 247 -15.22 -3.47 -21.69
CA SER A 247 -15.19 -4.68 -20.84
C SER A 247 -14.04 -4.66 -19.81
N GLU A 248 -12.86 -4.21 -20.23
CA GLU A 248 -11.71 -4.07 -19.34
C GLU A 248 -11.92 -2.95 -18.33
N ARG A 249 -12.48 -1.81 -18.75
CA ARG A 249 -12.84 -0.71 -17.85
C ARG A 249 -13.79 -1.17 -16.75
N GLU A 250 -14.85 -1.90 -17.09
CA GLU A 250 -15.80 -2.42 -16.11
C GLU A 250 -15.17 -3.39 -15.11
N LYS A 251 -14.30 -4.29 -15.59
CA LYS A 251 -13.58 -5.25 -14.75
C LYS A 251 -12.62 -4.53 -13.79
N ILE A 252 -11.82 -3.61 -14.31
CA ILE A 252 -10.86 -2.82 -13.54
C ILE A 252 -11.57 -1.93 -12.53
N THR A 253 -12.67 -1.26 -12.91
CA THR A 253 -13.45 -0.41 -12.00
C THR A 253 -13.92 -1.19 -10.76
N LYS A 254 -14.49 -2.38 -10.96
CA LYS A 254 -14.97 -3.24 -9.85
C LYS A 254 -13.82 -3.65 -8.93
N ALA A 255 -12.73 -4.16 -9.50
CA ALA A 255 -11.58 -4.60 -8.72
C ALA A 255 -10.90 -3.44 -7.99
N LEU A 256 -10.80 -2.26 -8.63
CA LEU A 256 -10.19 -1.08 -8.03
C LEU A 256 -11.05 -0.53 -6.89
N ALA A 257 -12.37 -0.45 -7.06
CA ALA A 257 -13.28 -0.03 -6.01
C ALA A 257 -13.17 -0.93 -4.77
N TYR A 258 -13.15 -2.25 -4.97
CA TYR A 258 -12.91 -3.21 -3.89
C TYR A 258 -11.55 -2.98 -3.22
N ALA A 259 -10.48 -2.89 -4.01
CA ALA A 259 -9.11 -2.77 -3.51
C ALA A 259 -8.86 -1.48 -2.74
N LEU A 260 -9.46 -0.36 -3.15
CA LEU A 260 -9.34 0.93 -2.46
C LEU A 260 -9.90 0.90 -1.03
N LEU A 261 -10.83 -0.02 -0.73
CA LEU A 261 -11.52 -0.11 0.55
C LEU A 261 -11.02 -1.27 1.42
N ASN A 262 -10.66 -2.40 0.79
CA ASN A 262 -10.41 -3.68 1.45
C ASN A 262 -8.93 -4.07 1.51
N TRP A 263 -8.02 -3.18 1.10
CA TRP A 263 -6.58 -3.42 1.26
C TRP A 263 -6.18 -3.50 2.74
N ARG A 264 -5.12 -4.27 2.99
CA ARG A 264 -4.55 -4.54 4.31
C ARG A 264 -3.05 -4.77 4.20
N ILE A 265 -2.32 -4.48 5.27
CA ILE A 265 -0.88 -4.79 5.34
C ILE A 265 -0.76 -6.20 5.92
N THR A 266 -0.46 -7.19 5.06
CA THR A 266 -0.38 -8.62 5.42
C THR A 266 1.04 -9.12 5.60
N SER A 267 2.05 -8.25 5.50
CA SER A 267 3.44 -8.70 5.47
C SER A 267 3.83 -9.46 6.76
N ASN A 268 4.60 -10.53 6.59
CA ASN A 268 5.07 -11.44 7.64
C ASN A 268 5.89 -10.77 8.75
N GLN A 269 6.24 -9.49 8.64
CA GLN A 269 6.95 -8.75 9.67
C GLN A 269 6.06 -8.26 10.80
N SER A 270 4.74 -8.13 10.55
CA SER A 270 3.81 -7.69 11.58
C SER A 270 3.79 -8.63 12.79
N ARG A 271 4.10 -9.93 12.60
CA ARG A 271 4.11 -11.06 13.58
C ARG A 271 2.80 -11.23 14.39
N THR A 272 1.99 -10.20 14.47
CA THR A 272 0.66 -10.07 15.04
C THR A 272 -0.25 -9.64 13.90
N TYR A 273 -1.25 -10.48 13.62
CA TYR A 273 -2.23 -10.18 12.60
C TYR A 273 -3.18 -9.09 13.10
N SER A 274 -3.33 -8.04 12.29
CA SER A 274 -4.34 -7.01 12.47
C SER A 274 -5.32 -7.09 11.32
N PRO A 275 -6.65 -7.18 11.58
CA PRO A 275 -7.65 -7.11 10.52
C PRO A 275 -7.60 -5.78 9.75
N MET A 276 -7.06 -4.73 10.38
CA MET A 276 -6.95 -3.37 9.84
C MET A 276 -8.27 -2.84 9.27
N GLU A 277 -9.32 -2.93 10.10
CA GLU A 277 -10.70 -2.69 9.69
C GLU A 277 -10.88 -1.28 9.15
N THR A 278 -11.58 -1.15 8.02
CA THR A 278 -12.00 0.15 7.50
C THR A 278 -13.29 0.56 8.22
N LEU A 279 -13.19 1.60 9.06
CA LEU A 279 -14.27 2.06 9.94
C LEU A 279 -15.18 3.09 9.28
N ALA A 280 -14.62 3.97 8.45
CA ALA A 280 -15.37 4.99 7.74
C ALA A 280 -14.69 5.36 6.43
N VAL A 281 -15.47 5.76 5.44
CA VAL A 281 -15.01 6.16 4.11
C VAL A 281 -15.78 7.40 3.65
N GLY A 282 -15.06 8.47 3.33
CA GLY A 282 -15.62 9.65 2.67
C GLY A 282 -15.20 9.69 1.21
N ILE A 283 -16.16 9.91 0.30
CA ILE A 283 -15.94 10.02 -1.14
C ILE A 283 -16.48 11.37 -1.63
N SER A 284 -15.65 12.16 -2.30
CA SER A 284 -16.04 13.47 -2.84
C SER A 284 -15.26 13.81 -4.09
N ASP A 285 -15.75 14.76 -4.88
CA ASP A 285 -14.98 15.42 -5.92
C ASP A 285 -14.23 16.67 -5.41
N ASN A 286 -14.32 16.97 -4.12
CA ASN A 286 -13.63 18.07 -3.45
C ASN A 286 -12.69 17.57 -2.34
N ALA A 287 -11.38 17.80 -2.54
CA ALA A 287 -10.34 17.39 -1.60
C ALA A 287 -10.45 18.03 -0.21
N SER A 288 -10.98 19.25 -0.12
CA SER A 288 -11.11 19.96 1.16
C SER A 288 -12.26 19.41 1.99
N LEU A 289 -13.36 18.99 1.35
CA LEU A 289 -14.55 18.51 2.05
C LEU A 289 -14.32 17.12 2.68
N ILE A 290 -13.61 16.22 2.01
CA ILE A 290 -13.28 14.91 2.59
C ILE A 290 -12.51 15.05 3.90
N ALA A 291 -11.70 16.10 4.04
CA ALA A 291 -10.91 16.33 5.24
C ALA A 291 -11.76 16.69 6.46
N GLY A 292 -12.90 17.34 6.25
CA GLY A 292 -13.88 17.68 7.30
C GLY A 292 -14.82 16.52 7.66
N SER A 293 -15.07 15.60 6.72
CA SER A 293 -16.01 14.48 6.93
C SER A 293 -15.52 13.38 7.88
N ILE A 294 -14.20 13.22 8.02
CA ILE A 294 -13.57 12.30 8.97
C ILE A 294 -12.51 13.10 9.71
N ARG A 295 -12.83 13.47 10.95
CA ARG A 295 -12.09 14.42 11.77
C ARG A 295 -12.12 14.03 13.23
N VAL A 296 -11.57 14.89 14.08
CA VAL A 296 -11.77 14.83 15.52
C VAL A 296 -12.50 16.07 16.01
N THR A 297 -13.10 15.98 17.20
CA THR A 297 -13.46 17.16 17.98
C THR A 297 -12.40 17.38 19.04
N LEU A 298 -11.89 18.61 19.10
CA LEU A 298 -11.01 19.02 20.18
C LEU A 298 -11.85 19.33 21.41
N PRO A 299 -11.51 18.76 22.57
CA PRO A 299 -12.20 19.05 23.81
C PRO A 299 -12.01 20.53 24.19
N LEU A 300 -13.08 21.18 24.67
CA LEU A 300 -13.02 22.53 25.23
C LEU A 300 -12.59 22.54 26.71
N ASP A 301 -12.63 21.37 27.35
CA ASP A 301 -12.23 21.13 28.74
C ASP A 301 -10.97 20.27 28.75
N ASP A 302 -9.97 20.63 29.54
CA ASP A 302 -8.67 19.94 29.63
C ASP A 302 -8.80 18.45 30.01
N ASN A 303 -9.93 18.03 30.60
CA ASN A 303 -10.17 16.63 30.98
C ASN A 303 -10.89 15.80 29.91
N ALA A 304 -11.46 16.40 28.86
CA ALA A 304 -12.19 15.67 27.85
C ALA A 304 -11.23 14.99 26.85
N LYS A 305 -11.59 13.80 26.38
CA LYS A 305 -10.78 13.03 25.43
C LYS A 305 -11.09 13.47 24.00
N VAL A 306 -10.10 13.37 23.13
CA VAL A 306 -10.28 13.57 21.69
C VAL A 306 -11.21 12.47 21.16
N GLU A 307 -12.27 12.89 20.47
CA GLU A 307 -13.26 11.96 19.89
C GLU A 307 -13.18 11.96 18.36
N PRO A 308 -13.03 10.78 17.72
CA PRO A 308 -13.13 10.66 16.28
C PRO A 308 -14.59 10.82 15.81
N ILE A 309 -14.80 11.61 14.77
CA ILE A 309 -16.13 11.89 14.21
C ILE A 309 -16.12 11.58 12.71
N ALA A 310 -17.13 10.83 12.29
CA ALA A 310 -17.53 10.71 10.90
C ALA A 310 -18.79 11.57 10.69
N ASP A 311 -18.57 12.77 10.16
CA ASP A 311 -19.52 13.88 10.09
C ASP A 311 -20.35 13.83 8.80
N ASP A 312 -21.60 13.38 8.94
CA ASP A 312 -22.58 13.21 7.87
C ASP A 312 -23.24 14.53 7.44
N THR A 313 -22.92 15.64 8.11
CA THR A 313 -23.46 16.97 7.77
C THR A 313 -22.65 17.70 6.69
N VAL A 314 -21.46 17.18 6.33
CA VAL A 314 -20.61 17.78 5.31
C VAL A 314 -21.20 17.55 3.92
N GLU A 315 -21.93 18.53 3.41
CA GLU A 315 -22.47 18.51 2.05
C GLU A 315 -21.38 18.28 1.00
N GLY A 316 -21.69 17.51 -0.04
CA GLY A 316 -20.74 17.17 -1.10
C GLY A 316 -19.81 15.99 -0.79
N VAL A 317 -19.95 15.35 0.38
CA VAL A 317 -19.24 14.11 0.71
C VAL A 317 -20.24 12.96 0.87
N SER A 318 -20.03 11.88 0.12
CA SER A 318 -20.71 10.61 0.39
C SER A 318 -19.94 9.88 1.48
N LEU A 319 -20.49 9.89 2.69
CA LEU A 319 -19.90 9.27 3.87
C LEU A 319 -20.54 7.90 4.12
N PHE A 320 -19.69 6.91 4.39
CA PHE A 320 -20.10 5.54 4.70
C PHE A 320 -19.38 5.09 5.98
N VAL A 321 -20.13 4.70 7.01
CA VAL A 321 -19.57 4.34 8.32
C VAL A 321 -19.93 2.90 8.66
N HIS A 322 -18.91 2.07 8.87
CA HIS A 322 -19.10 0.67 9.24
C HIS A 322 -19.48 0.55 10.72
N THR A 323 -20.28 -0.45 11.08
CA THR A 323 -20.71 -0.69 12.48
C THR A 323 -19.54 -0.91 13.44
N ALA A 324 -18.41 -1.44 12.95
CA ALA A 324 -17.17 -1.57 13.73
C ALA A 324 -16.62 -0.21 14.21
N GLY A 325 -16.98 0.92 13.58
CA GLY A 325 -16.59 2.25 14.05
C GLY A 325 -17.03 2.53 15.50
N ALA A 326 -18.18 2.00 15.93
CA ALA A 326 -18.67 2.14 17.29
C ALA A 326 -17.75 1.45 18.33
N LEU A 327 -17.07 0.36 17.96
CA LEU A 327 -16.10 -0.33 18.82
C LEU A 327 -14.88 0.55 19.15
N HIS A 328 -14.63 1.56 18.32
CA HIS A 328 -13.50 2.48 18.44
C HIS A 328 -13.95 3.93 18.71
N ASN A 329 -15.16 4.11 19.26
CA ASN A 329 -15.75 5.40 19.61
C ASN A 329 -15.85 6.40 18.44
N VAL A 330 -15.95 5.92 17.20
CA VAL A 330 -16.21 6.79 16.04
C VAL A 330 -17.66 7.25 16.10
N ARG A 331 -17.85 8.53 16.42
CA ARG A 331 -19.18 9.15 16.47
C ARG A 331 -19.76 9.30 15.07
N SER A 332 -20.94 8.73 14.85
CA SER A 332 -21.70 8.84 13.61
C SER A 332 -23.18 8.48 13.83
N ASN A 333 -24.07 9.04 13.00
CA ASN A 333 -25.50 8.71 13.01
C ASN A 333 -25.92 7.73 11.89
N ILE A 334 -24.98 7.32 11.02
CA ILE A 334 -25.27 6.60 9.77
C ILE A 334 -24.56 5.23 9.68
N ALA A 335 -24.19 4.65 10.82
CA ALA A 335 -23.44 3.40 10.85
C ALA A 335 -24.25 2.23 10.25
N SER A 336 -23.61 1.43 9.39
CA SER A 336 -24.23 0.30 8.68
C SER A 336 -23.23 -0.85 8.47
N PRO A 337 -23.63 -2.12 8.64
CA PRO A 337 -22.77 -3.25 8.30
C PRO A 337 -22.52 -3.36 6.79
N TYR A 338 -23.32 -2.69 5.97
CA TYR A 338 -23.18 -2.66 4.51
C TYR A 338 -22.40 -1.45 4.00
N ALA A 339 -21.86 -0.60 4.89
CA ALA A 339 -21.22 0.66 4.53
C ALA A 339 -20.08 0.50 3.51
N LEU A 340 -19.22 -0.51 3.67
CA LEU A 340 -18.12 -0.74 2.73
C LEU A 340 -18.62 -1.17 1.35
N LYS A 341 -19.71 -1.96 1.29
CA LYS A 341 -20.31 -2.34 0.00
C LYS A 341 -20.97 -1.14 -0.67
N GLN A 342 -21.65 -0.30 0.09
CA GLN A 342 -22.24 0.94 -0.43
C GLN A 342 -21.17 1.92 -0.93
N ALA A 343 -20.04 2.03 -0.22
CA ALA A 343 -18.90 2.82 -0.67
C ALA A 343 -18.29 2.27 -1.97
N GLU A 344 -18.17 0.94 -2.09
CA GLU A 344 -17.71 0.28 -3.31
C GLU A 344 -18.64 0.60 -4.49
N ASP A 345 -19.94 0.47 -4.30
CA ASP A 345 -20.95 0.74 -5.33
C ASP A 345 -20.93 2.23 -5.76
N GLU A 346 -20.71 3.16 -4.83
CA GLU A 346 -20.57 4.58 -5.13
C GLU A 346 -19.29 4.89 -5.92
N LEU A 347 -18.15 4.25 -5.59
CA LEU A 347 -16.92 4.35 -6.38
C LEU A 347 -17.15 3.83 -7.81
N ILE A 348 -17.75 2.65 -7.95
CA ILE A 348 -18.07 2.04 -9.25
C ILE A 348 -18.94 3.00 -10.06
N LYS A 349 -20.02 3.50 -9.46
CA LYS A 349 -20.96 4.42 -10.11
C LYS A 349 -20.25 5.68 -10.63
N ARG A 350 -19.44 6.34 -9.80
CA ARG A 350 -18.77 7.60 -10.19
C ARG A 350 -17.68 7.38 -11.24
N ILE A 351 -16.90 6.31 -11.11
CA ILE A 351 -15.85 5.97 -12.07
C ILE A 351 -16.47 5.61 -13.42
N THR A 352 -17.49 4.75 -13.44
CA THR A 352 -18.19 4.37 -14.67
C THR A 352 -18.87 5.56 -15.34
N ALA A 353 -19.57 6.41 -14.57
CA ALA A 353 -20.23 7.60 -15.11
C ALA A 353 -19.25 8.55 -15.83
N TYR A 354 -18.04 8.73 -15.28
CA TYR A 354 -17.00 9.50 -15.95
C TYR A 354 -16.47 8.79 -17.20
N ALA A 355 -16.20 7.49 -17.09
CA ALA A 355 -15.60 6.72 -18.17
C ALA A 355 -16.53 6.55 -19.38
N ASP A 356 -17.84 6.55 -19.18
CA ASP A 356 -18.84 6.49 -20.26
C ASP A 356 -19.13 7.85 -20.90
N ALA A 357 -18.67 8.95 -20.28
CA ALA A 357 -18.76 10.30 -20.81
C ALA A 357 -17.52 10.75 -21.59
N LEU A 358 -16.44 9.96 -21.56
CA LEU A 358 -15.25 10.12 -22.40
C LEU A 358 -15.45 9.44 -23.75
#